data_AF-A0A7V0MLT3-F1
#
_entry.id   AF-A0A7V0MLT3-F1
#
_cell.length_a   1.000
_cell.length_b   1.000
_cell.length_c   1.000
_cell.angle_alpha   90.00
_cell.angle_beta   90.00
_cell.angle_gamma   90.00
#
_symmetry.space_group_name_H-M   'P 1'
#
loop_
_entity.id
_entity.type
_entity.pdbx_description
1 polymer ?
#
loop_
_entity_poly.entity_id
_entity_poly.type
_entity_poly.pdbx_seq_one_letter_code
_entity_poly.pdbx_strand_id
1 'polypeptide(L)'
;MKLNWVGYSYLALFGCFILAILKIVPLATGGIVIIFALIFDRESFNIDWFLLATFLAFFGFTDNLEKIIHISINNPLEAFLYPALGSQIMSNVPGALFFADFTSNWKALLWGVSVGGFGSLVGSLASLISYRLYRAKTENQNRYLVKFHIYNYVLFAIGVATYILCFAR
;
A
#
# COMPACT_ATOMS: atom_id res chain seq x y z
N MET A 1 -3.60 22.42 -16.77
CA MET A 1 -3.53 22.94 -15.38
C MET A 1 -2.15 23.56 -15.20
N LYS A 2 -2.03 24.90 -15.11
CA LYS A 2 -0.71 25.54 -14.88
C LYS A 2 -0.40 25.45 -13.38
N LEU A 3 0.78 24.94 -13.03
CA LEU A 3 1.22 24.89 -11.63
C LEU A 3 1.54 26.31 -11.16
N ASN A 4 1.05 26.68 -9.98
CA ASN A 4 1.41 27.93 -9.31
C ASN A 4 2.72 27.77 -8.51
N TRP A 5 3.29 28.88 -8.04
CA TRP A 5 4.53 28.88 -7.25
C TRP A 5 4.49 27.95 -6.04
N VAL A 6 3.33 27.85 -5.40
CA VAL A 6 3.09 26.93 -4.28
C VAL A 6 3.27 25.47 -4.72
N GLY A 7 2.69 25.07 -5.86
CA GLY A 7 2.87 23.72 -6.40
C GLY A 7 4.32 23.39 -6.76
N TYR A 8 5.08 24.36 -7.27
CA TYR A 8 6.52 24.16 -7.51
C TYR A 8 7.30 23.96 -6.21
N SER A 9 6.95 24.69 -5.13
CA SER A 9 7.55 24.48 -3.81
C SER A 9 7.31 23.07 -3.28
N TYR A 10 6.08 22.55 -3.36
CA TYR A 10 5.79 21.18 -2.93
C TYR A 10 6.51 20.14 -3.77
N LEU A 11 6.64 20.32 -5.08
CA LEU A 11 7.41 19.41 -5.92
C LEU A 11 8.90 19.39 -5.54
N ALA A 12 9.48 20.55 -5.25
CA ALA A 12 10.88 20.63 -4.80
C ALA A 12 11.07 19.96 -3.43
N LEU A 13 10.16 20.20 -2.48
CA LEU A 13 10.17 19.57 -1.17
C LEU A 13 9.99 18.05 -1.26
N PHE A 14 9.08 17.58 -2.11
CA PHE A 14 8.89 16.16 -2.38
C PHE A 14 10.15 15.53 -2.97
N GLY A 15 10.78 16.18 -3.95
CA GLY A 15 12.06 15.72 -4.50
C GLY A 15 13.15 15.64 -3.43
N CYS A 16 13.28 16.65 -2.58
CA CYS A 16 14.22 16.66 -1.47
C CYS A 16 13.96 15.50 -0.49
N PHE A 17 12.69 15.25 -0.15
CA PHE A 17 12.29 14.13 0.71
C PHE A 17 12.66 12.77 0.12
N ILE A 18 12.42 12.56 -1.18
CA ILE A 18 12.81 11.34 -1.88
C ILE A 18 14.34 11.15 -1.83
N LEU A 19 15.12 12.20 -2.11
CA LEU A 19 16.58 12.13 -2.04
C LEU A 19 17.07 11.79 -0.63
N ALA A 20 16.41 12.30 0.40
CA ALA A 20 16.73 12.01 1.80
C ALA A 20 16.45 10.54 2.16
N ILE A 21 15.29 10.01 1.75
CA ILE A 21 14.92 8.60 1.98
C ILE A 21 15.86 7.63 1.24
N LEU A 22 16.23 7.97 0.00
CA LEU A 22 17.21 7.22 -0.79
C LEU A 22 18.64 7.35 -0.25
N LYS A 23 18.85 8.11 0.83
CA LYS A 23 20.16 8.38 1.47
C LYS A 23 21.17 9.04 0.52
N ILE A 24 20.69 9.73 -0.51
CA ILE A 24 21.52 10.53 -1.43
C ILE A 24 21.95 11.84 -0.75
N VAL A 25 21.08 12.39 0.10
CA VAL A 25 21.36 13.52 1.00
C VAL A 25 21.12 13.10 2.46
N PRO A 26 21.64 13.84 3.46
CA PRO A 26 21.45 13.50 4.87
C PRO A 26 19.97 13.40 5.25
N LEU A 27 19.58 12.39 6.03
CA LEU A 27 18.18 12.16 6.42
C LEU A 27 17.54 13.39 7.10
N ALA A 28 18.34 14.17 7.84
CA ALA A 28 17.92 15.42 8.48
C ALA A 28 17.36 16.46 7.49
N THR A 29 17.77 16.43 6.22
CA THR A 29 17.23 17.32 5.17
C THR A 29 15.74 17.10 4.93
N GLY A 30 15.23 15.88 5.15
CA GLY A 30 13.78 15.60 5.11
C GLY A 30 12.98 16.40 6.14
N GLY A 31 13.61 16.83 7.23
CA GLY A 31 13.00 17.70 8.24
C GLY A 31 12.60 19.08 7.70
N ILE A 32 13.21 19.55 6.61
CA ILE A 32 12.85 20.81 5.95
C ILE A 32 11.39 20.78 5.48
N VAL A 33 10.88 19.63 5.05
CA VAL A 33 9.47 19.48 4.64
C VAL A 33 8.54 19.73 5.82
N ILE A 34 8.88 19.20 6.99
CA ILE A 34 8.09 19.36 8.23
C ILE A 34 8.14 20.82 8.69
N ILE A 35 9.33 21.43 8.67
CA ILE A 35 9.51 22.85 9.05
C ILE A 35 8.74 23.76 8.11
N PHE A 36 8.80 23.51 6.81
CA PHE A 36 8.05 24.27 5.81
C PHE A 36 6.54 24.18 6.06
N ALA A 37 6.00 22.98 6.25
CA ALA A 37 4.58 22.80 6.56
C ALA A 37 4.20 23.51 7.87
N LEU A 38 5.02 23.44 8.93
CA LEU A 38 4.75 24.11 10.20
C LEU A 38 4.64 25.63 10.10
N ILE A 39 5.41 26.24 9.20
CA ILE A 39 5.48 27.70 9.04
C ILE A 39 4.42 28.19 8.03
N PHE A 40 4.31 27.51 6.89
CA PHE A 40 3.57 28.02 5.73
C PHE A 40 2.25 27.28 5.45
N ASP A 41 2.07 26.06 5.96
CA ASP A 41 0.90 25.23 5.64
C ASP A 41 0.55 24.25 6.76
N ARG A 42 0.11 24.79 7.91
CA ARG A 42 -0.25 23.97 9.08
C ARG A 42 -1.46 23.08 8.81
N GLU A 43 -2.31 23.45 7.87
CA GLU A 43 -3.49 22.67 7.48
C GLU A 43 -3.09 21.32 6.87
N SER A 44 -1.90 21.20 6.27
CA SER A 44 -1.36 19.92 5.80
C SER A 44 -1.15 18.88 6.90
N PHE A 45 -1.17 19.27 8.19
CA PHE A 45 -1.15 18.31 9.30
C PHE A 45 -2.53 17.70 9.62
N ASN A 46 -3.60 18.12 8.95
CA ASN A 46 -4.94 17.52 9.05
C ASN A 46 -5.04 16.21 8.26
N ILE A 47 -4.09 15.30 8.51
CA ILE A 47 -4.09 13.94 7.96
C ILE A 47 -4.82 12.99 8.92
N ASP A 48 -5.16 11.80 8.43
CA ASP A 48 -5.69 10.72 9.26
C ASP A 48 -4.55 10.11 10.11
N TRP A 49 -4.30 10.74 11.26
CA TRP A 49 -3.29 10.29 12.22
C TRP A 49 -3.57 8.88 12.75
N PHE A 50 -4.83 8.46 12.80
CA PHE A 50 -5.19 7.10 13.19
C PHE A 50 -4.75 6.08 12.14
N LEU A 51 -4.94 6.38 10.85
CA LEU A 51 -4.42 5.56 9.75
C LEU A 51 -2.88 5.50 9.77
N LEU A 52 -2.20 6.63 9.99
CA LEU A 52 -0.74 6.66 10.10
C LEU A 52 -0.24 5.83 11.29
N ALA A 53 -0.88 5.96 12.45
CA ALA A 53 -0.56 5.16 13.63
C ALA A 53 -0.82 3.67 13.40
N THR A 54 -1.86 3.31 12.63
CA THR A 54 -2.17 1.93 12.25
C THR A 54 -1.04 1.34 11.40
N PHE A 55 -0.50 2.09 10.44
CA PHE A 55 0.67 1.66 9.69
C PHE A 55 1.89 1.45 10.59
N LEU A 56 2.16 2.38 11.50
CA LEU A 56 3.28 2.26 12.46
C LEU A 56 3.11 1.05 13.40
N ALA A 57 1.87 0.77 13.82
CA ALA A 57 1.53 -0.38 14.62
C ALA A 57 1.75 -1.70 13.85
N PHE A 58 1.49 -1.74 12.54
CA PHE A 58 1.78 -2.94 11.74
C PHE A 58 3.26 -3.29 11.74
N PHE A 59 4.17 -2.31 11.55
CA PHE A 59 5.62 -2.56 11.64
C PHE A 59 6.03 -3.13 13.00
N GLY A 60 5.54 -2.54 14.11
CA GLY A 60 5.91 -3.03 15.45
C GLY A 60 5.26 -4.37 15.80
N PHE A 61 4.03 -4.63 15.34
CA PHE A 61 3.31 -5.86 15.63
C PHE A 61 3.90 -7.06 14.90
N THR A 62 4.29 -6.91 13.64
CA THR A 62 4.79 -8.01 12.80
C THR A 62 6.17 -8.46 13.25
N ASP A 63 7.06 -7.51 13.54
CA ASP A 63 8.38 -7.77 14.14
C ASP A 63 8.30 -8.58 15.45
N ASN A 64 7.29 -8.32 16.28
CA ASN A 64 7.10 -9.05 17.53
C ASN A 64 6.45 -10.41 17.32
N LEU A 65 5.53 -10.54 16.36
CA LEU A 65 4.92 -11.81 16.00
C LEU A 65 5.91 -12.78 15.37
N GLU A 66 6.80 -12.33 14.50
CA GLU A 66 7.86 -13.16 13.90
C GLU A 66 8.67 -13.88 14.99
N LYS A 67 9.06 -13.14 16.03
CA LYS A 67 9.85 -13.64 17.17
C LYS A 67 9.11 -14.65 18.04
N ILE A 68 7.78 -14.65 18.02
CA ILE A 68 6.95 -15.55 18.85
C ILE A 68 6.55 -16.80 18.05
N ILE A 69 6.18 -16.62 16.78
CA ILE A 69 5.54 -17.67 15.98
C ILE A 69 6.58 -18.52 15.24
N HIS A 70 7.79 -18.01 14.96
CA HIS A 70 8.89 -18.73 14.27
C HIS A 70 8.47 -19.44 12.96
N ILE A 71 7.42 -18.95 12.29
CA ILE A 71 6.99 -19.48 10.99
C ILE A 71 7.84 -18.83 9.92
N SER A 72 8.47 -19.66 9.07
CA SER A 72 9.15 -19.19 7.86
C SER A 72 8.49 -19.79 6.62
N ILE A 73 8.10 -18.93 5.70
CA ILE A 73 7.51 -19.28 4.41
C ILE A 73 8.64 -19.29 3.37
N ASN A 74 9.23 -20.47 3.19
CA ASN A 74 10.36 -20.65 2.28
C ASN A 74 9.91 -21.01 0.85
N ASN A 75 8.72 -21.60 0.71
CA ASN A 75 8.17 -21.95 -0.59
C ASN A 75 7.71 -20.68 -1.34
N PRO A 76 8.20 -20.40 -2.56
CA PRO A 76 7.78 -19.24 -3.34
C PRO A 76 6.27 -19.19 -3.62
N LEU A 77 5.63 -20.35 -3.86
CA LEU A 77 4.19 -20.42 -4.09
C LEU A 77 3.40 -20.00 -2.85
N GLU A 78 3.82 -20.43 -1.66
CA GLU A 78 3.20 -20.01 -0.39
C GLU A 78 3.48 -18.52 -0.11
N ALA A 79 4.69 -18.06 -0.37
CA ALA A 79 5.09 -16.66 -0.27
C ALA A 79 4.33 -15.75 -1.26
N PHE A 80 3.69 -16.32 -2.27
CA PHE A 80 2.75 -15.63 -3.15
C PHE A 80 1.29 -15.78 -2.69
N LEU A 81 0.84 -17.00 -2.41
CA LEU A 81 -0.56 -17.31 -2.12
C LEU A 81 -1.02 -16.73 -0.78
N TYR A 82 -0.24 -16.86 0.30
CA TYR A 82 -0.64 -16.34 1.60
C TYR A 82 -0.79 -14.82 1.58
N PRO A 83 0.14 -14.03 1.01
CA PRO A 83 -0.04 -12.59 0.91
C PRO A 83 -1.14 -12.19 -0.08
N ALA A 84 -1.36 -12.95 -1.16
CA ALA A 84 -2.47 -12.69 -2.09
C ALA A 84 -3.84 -12.87 -1.44
N LEU A 85 -4.01 -13.93 -0.64
CA LEU A 85 -5.25 -14.17 0.10
C LEU A 85 -5.39 -13.24 1.30
N GLY A 86 -4.32 -13.04 2.08
CA GLY A 86 -4.32 -12.16 3.25
C GLY A 86 -4.62 -10.71 2.88
N SER A 87 -4.10 -10.24 1.74
CA SER A 87 -4.37 -8.88 1.26
C SER A 87 -5.84 -8.64 0.95
N GLN A 88 -6.66 -9.67 0.67
CA GLN A 88 -8.11 -9.52 0.51
C GLN A 88 -8.80 -8.96 1.76
N ILE A 89 -8.18 -9.13 2.93
CA ILE A 89 -8.72 -8.71 4.22
C ILE A 89 -7.92 -7.52 4.77
N MET A 90 -6.59 -7.56 4.66
CA MET A 90 -5.70 -6.57 5.28
C MET A 90 -5.35 -5.37 4.39
N SER A 91 -5.73 -5.40 3.11
CA SER A 91 -5.18 -4.54 2.06
C SER A 91 -3.73 -4.89 1.68
N ASN A 92 -3.38 -4.58 0.44
CA ASN A 92 -2.06 -4.76 -0.14
C ASN A 92 -0.89 -4.20 0.72
N VAL A 93 -0.97 -2.96 1.23
CA VAL A 93 0.15 -2.34 1.97
C VAL A 93 0.36 -2.98 3.35
N PRO A 94 -0.64 -3.09 4.25
CA PRO A 94 -0.47 -3.80 5.51
C PRO A 94 -0.11 -5.27 5.34
N GLY A 95 -0.67 -5.93 4.31
CA GLY A 95 -0.29 -7.31 3.96
C GLY A 95 1.19 -7.43 3.62
N ALA A 96 1.74 -6.49 2.85
CA ALA A 96 3.17 -6.51 2.50
C ALA A 96 4.06 -6.43 3.74
N LEU A 97 3.72 -5.53 4.68
CA LEU A 97 4.44 -5.38 5.94
C LEU A 97 4.33 -6.65 6.80
N PHE A 98 3.12 -7.20 6.92
CA PHE A 98 2.87 -8.39 7.72
C PHE A 98 3.61 -9.62 7.20
N PHE A 99 3.58 -9.86 5.90
CA PHE A 99 4.20 -11.05 5.33
C PHE A 99 5.70 -10.90 5.05
N ALA A 100 6.25 -9.68 5.10
CA ALA A 100 7.69 -9.44 4.90
C ALA A 100 8.57 -10.15 5.93
N ASP A 101 8.10 -10.23 7.18
CA ASP A 101 8.87 -10.85 8.27
C ASP A 101 8.83 -12.39 8.20
N PHE A 102 7.86 -12.96 7.47
CA PHE A 102 7.71 -14.41 7.34
C PHE A 102 8.37 -14.99 6.09
N THR A 103 8.88 -14.20 5.13
CA THR A 103 9.50 -14.73 3.91
C THR A 103 10.64 -13.87 3.35
N SER A 104 11.70 -14.53 2.88
CA SER A 104 12.78 -13.89 2.11
C SER A 104 12.47 -13.79 0.60
N ASN A 105 11.41 -14.45 0.12
CA ASN A 105 10.98 -14.42 -1.28
C ASN A 105 10.23 -13.12 -1.61
N TRP A 106 10.92 -11.98 -1.51
CA TRP A 106 10.33 -10.65 -1.68
C TRP A 106 9.59 -10.46 -3.02
N LYS A 107 10.04 -11.11 -4.10
CA LYS A 107 9.36 -11.06 -5.41
C LYS A 107 7.98 -11.71 -5.36
N ALA A 108 7.90 -12.91 -4.77
CA ALA A 108 6.66 -13.65 -4.63
C ALA A 108 5.69 -12.90 -3.71
N LEU A 109 6.21 -12.38 -2.60
CA LEU A 109 5.49 -11.53 -1.66
C LEU A 109 4.88 -10.30 -2.35
N LEU A 110 5.70 -9.49 -3.02
CA LEU A 110 5.24 -8.25 -3.67
C LEU A 110 4.23 -8.52 -4.79
N TRP A 111 4.43 -9.61 -5.54
CA TRP A 111 3.43 -10.06 -6.52
C TRP A 111 2.13 -10.46 -5.82
N GLY A 112 2.22 -11.27 -4.77
CA GLY A 112 1.09 -11.77 -3.99
C GLY A 112 0.22 -10.63 -3.49
N VAL A 113 0.78 -9.69 -2.74
CA VAL A 113 0.03 -8.54 -2.19
C VAL A 113 -0.54 -7.62 -3.26
N SER A 114 0.15 -7.49 -4.41
CA SER A 114 -0.33 -6.71 -5.54
C SER A 114 -1.55 -7.36 -6.20
N VAL A 115 -1.47 -8.67 -6.46
CA VAL A 115 -2.59 -9.45 -7.00
C VAL A 115 -3.75 -9.46 -6.01
N GLY A 116 -3.48 -9.68 -4.72
CA GLY A 116 -4.46 -9.61 -3.65
C GLY A 116 -5.18 -8.27 -3.54
N GLY A 117 -4.59 -7.19 -4.05
CA GLY A 117 -5.23 -5.88 -4.14
C GLY A 117 -6.41 -5.80 -5.11
N PHE A 118 -6.49 -6.69 -6.09
CA PHE A 118 -7.54 -6.72 -7.09
C PHE A 118 -8.79 -7.49 -6.67
N GLY A 119 -9.04 -7.93 -5.42
CA GLY A 119 -10.28 -8.71 -5.16
C GLY A 119 -11.35 -7.90 -4.45
N SER A 120 -11.29 -7.92 -3.13
CA SER A 120 -12.22 -7.20 -2.27
C SER A 120 -11.99 -5.68 -2.36
N LEU A 121 -13.01 -4.91 -1.98
CA LEU A 121 -12.91 -3.45 -1.92
C LEU A 121 -11.85 -3.01 -0.89
N VAL A 122 -11.70 -3.76 0.20
CA VAL A 122 -10.71 -3.54 1.26
C VAL A 122 -9.32 -4.03 0.83
N GLY A 123 -9.23 -4.84 -0.24
CA GLY A 123 -7.98 -5.40 -0.75
C GLY A 123 -6.98 -4.33 -1.18
N SER A 124 -7.44 -3.14 -1.51
CA SER A 124 -6.58 -2.01 -1.80
C SER A 124 -7.17 -0.70 -1.30
N LEU A 125 -6.33 0.12 -0.66
CA LEU A 125 -6.68 1.50 -0.32
C LEU A 125 -7.06 2.33 -1.56
N ALA A 126 -6.46 2.05 -2.72
CA ALA A 126 -6.81 2.72 -3.97
C ALA A 126 -8.26 2.43 -4.39
N SER A 127 -8.72 1.19 -4.19
CA SER A 127 -10.10 0.76 -4.45
C SER A 127 -11.10 1.49 -3.53
N LEU A 128 -10.75 1.65 -2.24
CA LEU A 128 -11.56 2.43 -1.29
C LEU A 128 -11.63 3.91 -1.68
N ILE A 129 -10.52 4.51 -2.09
CA ILE A 129 -10.50 5.92 -2.55
C ILE A 129 -11.39 6.08 -3.79
N SER A 130 -11.24 5.20 -4.78
CA SER A 130 -12.06 5.22 -6.00
C SER A 130 -13.55 5.10 -5.68
N TYR A 131 -13.91 4.19 -4.79
CA TYR A 131 -15.30 4.03 -4.34
C TYR A 131 -15.83 5.27 -3.61
N ARG A 132 -15.05 5.85 -2.69
CA ARG A 132 -15.43 7.10 -1.99
C ARG A 132 -15.68 8.25 -2.97
N LEU A 133 -14.81 8.42 -3.96
CA LEU A 133 -14.97 9.43 -5.01
C LEU A 133 -16.19 9.19 -5.89
N TYR A 134 -16.48 7.93 -6.23
CA TYR A 134 -17.66 7.57 -7.02
C TYR A 134 -18.96 7.84 -6.24
N ARG A 135 -19.03 7.41 -4.98
CA ARG A 135 -20.19 7.65 -4.09
C ARG A 135 -20.49 9.12 -3.89
N ALA A 136 -19.47 9.98 -3.85
CA ALA A 136 -19.65 11.42 -3.71
C ALA A 136 -20.33 12.07 -4.92
N LYS A 137 -20.33 11.41 -6.09
CA LYS A 137 -20.84 11.96 -7.35
C LYS A 137 -22.10 11.27 -7.88
N THR A 138 -22.45 10.09 -7.37
CA THR A 138 -23.50 9.25 -7.95
C THR A 138 -24.27 8.50 -6.86
N GLU A 139 -25.60 8.51 -6.95
CA GLU A 139 -26.49 7.77 -6.02
C GLU A 139 -26.51 6.25 -6.29
N ASN A 140 -26.21 5.83 -7.52
CA ASN A 140 -26.29 4.42 -7.92
C ASN A 140 -25.01 3.62 -7.56
N GLN A 141 -24.90 3.29 -6.27
CA GLN A 141 -23.73 2.64 -5.65
C GLN A 141 -23.63 1.14 -6.00
N ASN A 142 -24.76 0.45 -6.09
CA ASN A 142 -24.79 -1.01 -6.29
C ASN A 142 -24.23 -1.43 -7.65
N ARG A 143 -24.54 -0.69 -8.73
CA ARG A 143 -24.04 -1.01 -10.07
C ARG A 143 -22.52 -0.88 -10.17
N TYR A 144 -21.95 0.11 -9.47
CA TYR A 144 -20.50 0.27 -9.37
C TYR A 144 -19.87 -0.92 -8.64
N LEU A 145 -20.39 -1.26 -7.46
CA LEU A 145 -19.84 -2.34 -6.64
C LEU A 145 -19.86 -3.69 -7.36
N VAL A 146 -20.94 -4.02 -8.06
CA VAL A 146 -21.04 -5.27 -8.83
C VAL A 146 -19.99 -5.31 -9.94
N LYS A 147 -19.89 -4.25 -10.75
CA LYS A 147 -18.87 -4.19 -11.81
C LYS A 147 -17.46 -4.21 -11.25
N PHE A 148 -17.23 -3.46 -10.17
CA PHE A 148 -15.97 -3.41 -9.47
C PHE A 148 -15.54 -4.82 -9.09
N HIS A 149 -16.36 -5.56 -8.34
CA HIS A 149 -16.02 -6.91 -7.88
C HIS A 149 -15.83 -7.90 -9.03
N ILE A 150 -16.64 -7.83 -10.09
CA ILE A 150 -16.47 -8.71 -11.26
C ILE A 150 -15.09 -8.50 -11.88
N TYR A 151 -14.74 -7.25 -12.25
CA TYR A 151 -13.45 -6.98 -12.88
C TYR A 151 -12.27 -7.32 -11.96
N ASN A 152 -12.43 -7.00 -10.68
CA ASN A 152 -11.42 -7.23 -9.67
C ASN A 152 -11.17 -8.73 -9.48
N TYR A 153 -12.17 -9.54 -9.15
CA TYR A 153 -11.95 -10.98 -8.96
C TYR A 153 -11.46 -11.69 -10.23
N VAL A 154 -11.82 -11.21 -11.42
CA VAL A 154 -11.24 -11.69 -12.68
C VAL A 154 -9.75 -11.36 -12.76
N LEU A 155 -9.34 -10.12 -12.46
CA LEU A 155 -7.92 -9.74 -12.43
C LEU A 155 -7.14 -10.48 -11.34
N PHE A 156 -7.74 -10.71 -10.17
CA PHE A 156 -7.17 -11.55 -9.12
C PHE A 156 -6.88 -12.97 -9.64
N ALA A 157 -7.88 -13.61 -10.26
CA ALA A 157 -7.74 -14.96 -10.82
C ALA A 157 -6.68 -15.02 -11.94
N ILE A 158 -6.66 -14.03 -12.85
CA ILE A 158 -5.63 -13.92 -13.89
C ILE A 158 -4.25 -13.75 -13.26
N GLY A 159 -4.11 -12.92 -12.24
CA GLY A 159 -2.85 -12.69 -11.54
C GLY A 159 -2.31 -13.96 -10.87
N VAL A 160 -3.19 -14.72 -10.20
CA VAL A 160 -2.86 -16.03 -9.61
C VAL A 160 -2.47 -17.03 -10.68
N ALA A 161 -3.25 -17.17 -11.74
CA ALA A 161 -2.96 -18.09 -12.83
C ALA A 161 -1.62 -17.77 -13.51
N THR A 162 -1.35 -16.48 -13.75
CA THR A 162 -0.10 -16.02 -14.36
C THR A 162 1.11 -16.36 -13.48
N TYR A 163 0.99 -16.15 -12.17
CA TYR A 163 2.07 -16.51 -11.24
C TYR A 163 2.35 -18.01 -11.27
N ILE A 164 1.31 -18.85 -11.17
CA ILE A 164 1.46 -20.30 -11.17
C ILE A 164 2.08 -20.79 -12.49
N LEU A 165 1.62 -20.28 -13.63
CA LEU A 165 2.11 -20.70 -14.94
C LEU A 165 3.57 -20.30 -15.20
N CYS A 166 3.99 -19.12 -14.74
CA CYS A 166 5.33 -18.60 -15.02
C CYS A 166 6.37 -18.92 -13.94
N PHE A 167 5.97 -19.13 -12.69
CA PHE A 167 6.90 -19.19 -11.55
C PHE A 167 6.73 -20.41 -10.64
N ALA A 168 5.64 -21.17 -10.73
CA ALA A 168 5.42 -22.38 -9.92
C ALA A 168 5.82 -23.68 -10.64
N ARG A 169 6.72 -23.59 -11.63
CA ARG A 169 7.35 -24.75 -12.28
C ARG A 169 8.66 -25.12 -11.61
#